data_AF-A0A6J8AXD4-F1
#
_entry.id   AF-A0A6J8AXD4-F1
#
_cell.length_a   1.000
_cell.length_b   1.000
_cell.length_c   1.000
_cell.angle_alpha   90.00
_cell.angle_beta   90.00
_cell.angle_gamma   90.00
#
_symmetry.space_group_name_H-M   'P 1'
#
loop_
_entity.id
_entity.type
_entity.pdbx_description
1 polymer ?
#
loop_
_entity_poly.entity_id
_entity_poly.type
_entity_poly.pdbx_seq_one_letter_code
_entity_poly.pdbx_strand_id
1 'polypeptide(L)'
;MQCQINNRETNGENMREIANKLLYLVRFPEVDMTYFSEKVSKSGVLNSNEIVSIYQSHFGEKNDLFPHQPRNPYGKKQFRSVANRFSGMLLQKSTTGLHAISFYASRDIWLIGVVIGCPIVDRRSIFLSSCTVQGEIKVLSNNNSCVASSLKKFGLAEKNGEPYGKCYDIILSNKLRISANQLYTCTLRMEMMTTNSVEYFCHVGIGGAQQTISDGVTFIFQNSPSSNAGTNIREGQFAGLIFDTCCTKEN
;
A
#
# COMPACT_ATOMS: atom_id res chain seq x y z
N MET A 1 -3.23 -0.35 -29.35
CA MET A 1 -1.95 -0.98 -28.96
C MET A 1 -2.02 -2.50 -28.96
N GLN A 2 -2.89 -3.16 -28.17
CA GLN A 2 -2.93 -4.65 -28.14
C GLN A 2 -3.40 -5.31 -29.46
N CYS A 3 -4.35 -4.71 -30.19
CA CYS A 3 -4.73 -5.21 -31.53
C CYS A 3 -3.57 -5.13 -32.53
N GLN A 4 -2.85 -4.01 -32.52
CA GLN A 4 -1.68 -3.78 -33.38
C GLN A 4 -0.55 -4.78 -33.07
N ILE A 5 -0.31 -5.08 -31.78
CA ILE A 5 0.65 -6.10 -31.35
C ILE A 5 0.25 -7.49 -31.89
N ASN A 6 -1.04 -7.77 -32.04
CA ASN A 6 -1.56 -9.03 -32.59
C ASN A 6 -1.81 -8.97 -34.11
N ASN A 7 -1.30 -7.97 -34.83
CA ASN A 7 -1.52 -7.76 -36.27
C ASN A 7 -3.01 -7.75 -36.68
N ARG A 8 -3.87 -7.22 -35.82
CA ARG A 8 -5.31 -7.08 -36.07
C ARG A 8 -5.70 -5.62 -36.22
N GLU A 9 -6.71 -5.38 -37.06
CA GLU A 9 -7.34 -4.07 -37.19
C GLU A 9 -7.95 -3.62 -35.85
N THR A 10 -7.82 -2.33 -35.53
CA THR A 10 -8.35 -1.77 -34.29
C THR A 10 -9.83 -1.44 -34.44
N ASN A 11 -10.67 -2.48 -34.47
CA ASN A 11 -12.13 -2.37 -34.49
C ASN A 11 -12.74 -3.02 -33.23
N GLY A 12 -14.03 -2.76 -32.98
CA GLY A 12 -14.75 -3.19 -31.77
C GLY A 12 -14.73 -4.70 -31.56
N GLU A 13 -14.94 -5.48 -32.63
CA GLU A 13 -14.95 -6.94 -32.60
C GLU A 13 -13.58 -7.50 -32.21
N ASN A 14 -12.50 -7.00 -32.82
CA ASN A 14 -11.14 -7.42 -32.48
C ASN A 14 -10.75 -7.02 -31.05
N MET A 15 -11.17 -5.84 -30.60
CA MET A 15 -10.95 -5.40 -29.21
C MET A 15 -11.69 -6.32 -28.22
N ARG A 16 -12.93 -6.70 -28.53
CA ARG A 16 -13.71 -7.64 -27.73
C ARG A 16 -13.05 -9.01 -27.68
N GLU A 17 -12.60 -9.53 -28.81
CA GLU A 17 -11.95 -10.85 -28.88
C GLU A 17 -10.63 -10.89 -28.11
N ILE A 18 -9.83 -9.83 -28.18
CA ILE A 18 -8.57 -9.72 -27.44
C ILE A 18 -8.81 -9.56 -25.94
N ALA A 19 -9.79 -8.74 -25.54
CA ALA A 19 -10.12 -8.55 -24.14
C ALA A 19 -10.75 -9.83 -23.54
N ASN A 20 -11.59 -10.53 -24.31
CA ASN A 20 -12.27 -11.76 -23.92
C ASN A 20 -12.83 -11.68 -22.48
N LYS A 21 -12.40 -12.58 -21.59
CA LYS A 21 -12.82 -12.63 -20.19
C LYS A 21 -12.45 -11.36 -19.40
N LEU A 22 -11.42 -10.63 -19.82
CA LEU A 22 -11.00 -9.39 -19.15
C LEU A 22 -12.01 -8.25 -19.38
N LEU A 23 -12.81 -8.31 -20.46
CA LEU A 23 -13.85 -7.32 -20.73
C LEU A 23 -14.85 -7.23 -19.58
N TYR A 24 -15.21 -8.39 -19.01
CA TYR A 24 -16.16 -8.50 -17.89
C TYR A 24 -15.56 -8.07 -16.54
N LEU A 25 -14.30 -7.65 -16.49
CA LEU A 25 -13.69 -7.01 -15.31
C LEU A 25 -13.81 -5.48 -15.33
N VAL A 26 -14.25 -4.91 -16.46
CA VAL A 26 -14.47 -3.47 -16.60
C VAL A 26 -15.79 -3.08 -15.94
N ARG A 27 -15.75 -2.02 -15.14
CA ARG A 27 -16.91 -1.52 -14.39
C ARG A 27 -17.70 -0.51 -15.22
N PHE A 28 -18.25 -0.95 -16.35
CA PHE A 28 -19.04 -0.08 -17.21
C PHE A 28 -20.21 0.64 -16.50
N PRO A 29 -20.93 0.01 -15.54
CA PRO A 29 -21.97 0.70 -14.78
C PRO A 29 -21.51 1.90 -13.94
N GLU A 30 -20.21 2.00 -13.65
CA GLU A 30 -19.63 3.12 -12.87
C GLU A 30 -19.07 4.23 -13.77
N VAL A 31 -19.10 4.03 -15.10
CA VAL A 31 -18.67 5.04 -16.07
C VAL A 31 -19.77 6.09 -16.17
N ASP A 32 -19.41 7.38 -16.31
CA ASP A 32 -20.39 8.43 -16.54
C ASP A 32 -21.31 8.09 -17.73
N MET A 33 -22.61 8.27 -17.56
CA MET A 33 -23.62 7.89 -18.56
C MET A 33 -23.43 8.60 -19.90
N THR A 34 -23.03 9.87 -19.87
CA THR A 34 -22.77 10.66 -21.07
C THR A 34 -21.60 10.05 -21.84
N TYR A 35 -20.51 9.74 -21.12
CA TYR A 35 -19.36 9.09 -21.71
C TYR A 35 -19.69 7.68 -22.25
N PHE A 36 -20.45 6.90 -21.50
CA PHE A 36 -20.87 5.57 -21.93
C PHE A 36 -21.68 5.63 -23.24
N SER A 37 -22.66 6.55 -23.31
CA SER A 37 -23.53 6.72 -24.46
C SER A 37 -22.82 7.22 -25.72
N GLU A 38 -21.84 8.11 -25.56
CA GLU A 38 -21.15 8.71 -26.70
C GLU A 38 -19.96 7.89 -27.22
N LYS A 39 -19.27 7.19 -26.32
CA LYS A 39 -18.01 6.51 -26.64
C LYS A 39 -18.12 4.99 -26.57
N VAL A 40 -18.63 4.46 -25.46
CA VAL A 40 -18.55 3.02 -25.17
C VAL A 40 -19.61 2.25 -25.95
N SER A 41 -20.87 2.68 -25.93
CA SER A 41 -21.97 1.99 -26.62
C SER A 41 -21.77 1.94 -28.15
N LYS A 42 -21.10 2.95 -28.71
CA LYS A 42 -20.80 3.07 -30.15
C LYS A 42 -19.48 2.42 -30.57
N SER A 43 -18.69 1.92 -29.61
CA SER A 43 -17.35 1.36 -29.88
C SER A 43 -17.36 -0.01 -30.57
N GLY A 44 -18.50 -0.71 -30.55
CA GLY A 44 -18.63 -2.08 -31.04
C GLY A 44 -18.00 -3.15 -30.12
N VAL A 45 -17.47 -2.77 -28.96
CA VAL A 45 -16.89 -3.71 -27.99
C VAL A 45 -17.97 -4.50 -27.24
N LEU A 46 -19.09 -3.84 -26.94
CA LEU A 46 -20.24 -4.41 -26.24
C LEU A 46 -21.32 -4.83 -27.24
N ASN A 47 -22.06 -5.88 -26.92
CA ASN A 47 -23.23 -6.28 -27.70
C ASN A 47 -24.48 -5.53 -27.22
N SER A 48 -25.56 -5.59 -28.01
CA SER A 48 -26.79 -4.85 -27.71
C SER A 48 -27.39 -5.18 -26.34
N ASN A 49 -27.33 -6.45 -25.91
CA ASN A 49 -27.87 -6.87 -24.62
C ASN A 49 -27.05 -6.32 -23.45
N GLU A 50 -25.71 -6.34 -23.57
CA GLU A 50 -24.79 -5.76 -22.59
C GLU A 50 -24.98 -4.24 -22.49
N ILE A 51 -25.13 -3.56 -23.62
CA ILE A 51 -25.40 -2.11 -23.67
C ILE A 51 -26.69 -1.81 -22.91
N VAL A 52 -27.80 -2.48 -23.24
CA VAL A 52 -29.10 -2.28 -22.58
C VAL A 52 -29.00 -2.52 -21.07
N SER A 53 -28.34 -3.61 -20.67
CA SER A 53 -28.16 -3.95 -19.26
C SER A 53 -27.37 -2.87 -18.49
N ILE A 54 -26.39 -2.22 -19.12
CA ILE A 54 -25.65 -1.12 -18.50
C ILE A 54 -26.51 0.15 -18.43
N TYR A 55 -27.26 0.48 -19.50
CA TYR A 55 -28.22 1.60 -19.48
C TYR A 55 -29.22 1.46 -18.33
N GLN A 56 -29.81 0.28 -18.15
CA GLN A 56 -30.75 0.00 -17.07
C GLN A 56 -30.10 0.16 -15.68
N SER A 57 -28.83 -0.20 -15.55
CA SER A 57 -28.10 -0.09 -14.28
C SER A 57 -27.91 1.34 -13.79
N HIS A 58 -27.79 2.31 -14.70
CA HIS A 58 -27.75 3.73 -14.34
C HIS A 58 -29.07 4.25 -13.76
N PHE A 59 -30.18 3.52 -13.95
CA PHE A 59 -31.49 3.84 -13.40
C PHE A 59 -31.88 2.94 -12.21
N GLY A 60 -30.93 2.18 -11.66
CA GLY A 60 -31.10 1.42 -10.43
C GLY A 60 -31.48 -0.06 -10.61
N GLU A 61 -31.52 -0.58 -11.84
CA GLU A 61 -31.62 -2.02 -12.06
C GLU A 61 -30.29 -2.72 -11.78
N LYS A 62 -30.35 -3.98 -11.31
CA LYS A 62 -29.13 -4.74 -11.05
C LYS A 62 -28.49 -5.21 -12.37
N ASN A 63 -27.19 -5.00 -12.50
CA ASN A 63 -26.38 -5.57 -13.56
C ASN A 63 -25.50 -6.69 -13.00
N ASP A 64 -25.77 -7.93 -13.42
CA ASP A 64 -24.98 -9.09 -12.99
C ASP A 64 -23.84 -9.41 -13.98
N LEU A 65 -23.81 -8.75 -15.15
CA LEU A 65 -22.81 -8.99 -16.21
C LEU A 65 -21.51 -8.22 -15.96
N PHE A 66 -21.61 -7.02 -15.39
CA PHE A 66 -20.48 -6.14 -15.13
C PHE A 66 -20.45 -5.70 -13.67
N PRO A 67 -19.26 -5.66 -13.05
CA PRO A 67 -19.15 -5.30 -11.64
C PRO A 67 -19.45 -3.80 -11.41
N HIS A 68 -20.23 -3.52 -10.38
CA HIS A 68 -20.36 -2.18 -9.79
C HIS A 68 -19.26 -1.91 -8.77
N GLN A 69 -18.98 -2.92 -7.94
CA GLN A 69 -18.06 -2.74 -6.82
C GLN A 69 -16.63 -2.53 -7.30
N PRO A 70 -15.87 -1.60 -6.70
CA PRO A 70 -14.45 -1.50 -6.95
C PRO A 70 -13.79 -2.85 -6.70
N ARG A 71 -12.90 -3.23 -7.63
CA ARG A 71 -12.01 -4.37 -7.40
C ARG A 71 -11.37 -4.17 -6.04
N ASN A 72 -11.66 -5.06 -5.09
CA ASN A 72 -10.95 -5.06 -3.83
C ASN A 72 -9.48 -5.37 -4.16
N PRO A 73 -8.54 -4.41 -4.02
CA PRO A 73 -7.12 -4.69 -4.29
C PRO A 73 -6.55 -5.72 -3.31
N TYR A 74 -7.33 -6.07 -2.28
CA TYR A 74 -7.06 -7.08 -1.26
C TYR A 74 -7.95 -8.34 -1.41
N GLY A 75 -8.67 -8.50 -2.54
CA GLY A 75 -9.76 -9.46 -2.76
C GLY A 75 -9.39 -10.93 -3.03
N LYS A 76 -8.11 -11.29 -2.94
CA LYS A 76 -7.69 -12.66 -2.59
C LYS A 76 -6.91 -12.49 -1.30
N LYS A 77 -7.18 -13.29 -0.25
CA LYS A 77 -6.36 -13.36 0.96
C LYS A 77 -4.89 -13.26 0.53
N GLN A 78 -4.30 -12.08 0.65
CA GLN A 78 -2.87 -11.95 0.56
C GLN A 78 -2.42 -12.73 1.79
N PHE A 79 -1.65 -13.81 1.61
CA PHE A 79 -0.96 -14.50 2.70
C PHE A 79 0.14 -13.55 3.23
N ARG A 80 -0.29 -12.38 3.69
CA ARG A 80 0.54 -11.32 4.22
C ARG A 80 0.35 -11.36 5.71
N SER A 81 1.33 -11.96 6.34
CA SER A 81 1.46 -11.99 7.77
C SER A 81 2.11 -10.67 8.20
N VAL A 82 1.70 -10.17 9.36
CA VAL A 82 2.28 -8.96 9.94
C VAL A 82 2.96 -9.34 11.25
N ALA A 83 4.25 -9.07 11.34
CA ALA A 83 5.03 -9.20 12.55
C ALA A 83 4.93 -7.89 13.34
N ASN A 84 3.82 -7.70 14.06
CA ASN A 84 3.64 -6.55 14.93
C ASN A 84 4.58 -6.65 16.14
N ARG A 85 5.20 -5.53 16.52
CA ARG A 85 6.15 -5.50 17.64
C ARG A 85 5.74 -4.61 18.81
N PHE A 86 4.63 -3.88 18.71
CA PHE A 86 4.17 -2.98 19.77
C PHE A 86 2.83 -3.42 20.34
N SER A 87 2.63 -3.23 21.65
CA SER A 87 1.36 -3.49 22.33
C SER A 87 0.40 -2.29 22.29
N GLY A 88 0.89 -1.11 21.96
CA GLY A 88 0.09 0.12 21.90
C GLY A 88 0.68 1.18 20.98
N MET A 89 -0.11 2.22 20.73
CA MET A 89 0.28 3.39 19.93
C MET A 89 -0.14 4.65 20.68
N LEU A 90 0.73 5.66 20.70
CA LEU A 90 0.48 6.99 21.22
C LEU A 90 0.70 8.04 20.14
N LEU A 91 0.03 9.18 20.27
CA LEU A 91 0.32 10.34 19.43
C LEU A 91 1.45 11.14 20.07
N GLN A 92 2.54 11.36 19.34
CA GLN A 92 3.68 12.16 19.79
C GLN A 92 4.08 13.18 18.73
N LYS A 93 4.77 14.24 19.15
CA LYS A 93 5.37 15.19 18.20
C LYS A 93 6.39 14.44 17.34
N SER A 94 6.32 14.61 16.04
CA SER A 94 7.24 13.93 15.12
C SER A 94 8.66 14.44 15.34
N THR A 95 9.60 13.52 15.46
CA THR A 95 11.03 13.83 15.49
C THR A 95 11.58 13.83 14.08
N THR A 96 12.30 14.88 13.70
CA THR A 96 13.06 14.89 12.46
C THR A 96 14.25 13.93 12.57
N GLY A 97 14.62 13.30 11.45
CA GLY A 97 15.77 12.39 11.40
C GLY A 97 15.45 11.06 10.73
N LEU A 98 16.30 10.08 11.02
CA LEU A 98 16.24 8.72 10.51
C LEU A 98 15.74 7.80 11.62
N HIS A 99 14.58 7.19 11.40
CA HIS A 99 14.12 6.06 12.19
C HIS A 99 14.78 4.79 11.63
N ALA A 100 15.32 3.92 12.49
CA ALA A 100 15.83 2.62 12.05
C ALA A 100 15.56 1.52 13.07
N ILE A 101 15.30 0.31 12.58
CA ILE A 101 15.20 -0.91 13.40
C ILE A 101 15.87 -2.06 12.66
N SER A 102 16.68 -2.83 13.38
CA SER A 102 17.33 -4.01 12.85
C SER A 102 16.54 -5.26 13.24
N PHE A 103 16.56 -6.30 12.40
CA PHE A 103 15.83 -7.54 12.66
C PHE A 103 16.49 -8.78 12.05
N TYR A 104 16.15 -9.92 12.65
CA TYR A 104 16.36 -11.27 12.11
C TYR A 104 15.01 -11.95 11.91
N ALA A 105 14.93 -12.89 10.97
CA ALA A 105 13.83 -13.82 10.83
C ALA A 105 14.35 -15.27 10.99
N SER A 106 13.66 -16.11 11.74
CA SER A 106 14.06 -17.51 11.99
C SER A 106 14.04 -18.43 10.75
N ARG A 107 13.44 -17.99 9.65
CA ARG A 107 13.41 -18.69 8.36
C ARG A 107 13.37 -17.70 7.21
N ASP A 108 13.62 -18.19 6.00
CA ASP A 108 13.47 -17.41 4.79
C ASP A 108 12.05 -16.88 4.65
N ILE A 109 11.93 -15.58 4.34
CA ILE A 109 10.65 -14.93 4.06
C ILE A 109 10.77 -14.03 2.83
N TRP A 110 9.63 -13.65 2.29
CA TRP A 110 9.52 -12.53 1.36
C TRP A 110 9.01 -11.30 2.10
N LEU A 111 9.89 -10.36 2.40
CA LEU A 111 9.53 -9.06 2.94
C LEU A 111 8.81 -8.25 1.85
N ILE A 112 7.59 -7.83 2.16
CA ILE A 112 6.71 -7.11 1.24
C ILE A 112 6.69 -5.63 1.57
N GLY A 113 6.80 -5.28 2.86
CA GLY A 113 6.60 -3.92 3.32
C GLY A 113 6.80 -3.79 4.81
N VAL A 114 6.48 -2.61 5.31
CA VAL A 114 6.50 -2.28 6.73
C VAL A 114 5.22 -1.55 7.10
N VAL A 115 4.86 -1.65 8.37
CA VAL A 115 3.78 -0.89 8.99
C VAL A 115 4.42 0.29 9.72
N ILE A 116 4.04 1.52 9.38
CA ILE A 116 4.53 2.75 10.04
C ILE A 116 3.41 3.46 10.78
N GLY A 117 3.75 4.25 11.78
CA GLY A 117 2.78 5.10 12.46
C GLY A 117 2.33 6.26 11.56
N CYS A 118 1.04 6.55 11.59
CA CYS A 118 0.44 7.58 10.73
C CYS A 118 0.89 9.00 11.13
N PRO A 119 1.41 9.81 10.19
CA PRO A 119 1.62 11.24 10.41
C PRO A 119 0.29 12.01 10.39
N ILE A 120 0.11 12.89 11.36
CA ILE A 120 -1.08 13.71 11.58
C ILE A 120 -0.67 15.17 11.71
N VAL A 121 -1.47 16.09 11.16
CA VAL A 121 -1.31 17.52 11.44
C VAL A 121 -2.53 18.05 12.18
N ASP A 122 -2.29 18.97 13.11
CA ASP A 122 -3.35 19.67 13.82
C ASP A 122 -4.05 20.67 12.89
N ARG A 123 -5.35 20.45 12.62
CA ARG A 123 -6.22 21.31 11.80
C ARG A 123 -6.34 22.76 12.29
N ARG A 124 -5.87 23.09 13.51
CA ARG A 124 -5.87 24.48 14.00
C ARG A 124 -4.95 25.41 13.20
N SER A 125 -4.07 24.89 12.35
CA SER A 125 -3.31 25.70 11.40
C SER A 125 -4.04 25.78 10.06
N ILE A 126 -4.51 26.98 9.71
CA ILE A 126 -5.43 27.27 8.59
C ILE A 126 -4.77 27.03 7.19
N PHE A 127 -3.49 26.67 7.13
CA PHE A 127 -2.68 26.57 5.91
C PHE A 127 -2.46 25.13 5.37
N LEU A 128 -3.22 24.12 5.82
CA LEU A 128 -2.80 22.71 5.75
C LEU A 128 -3.45 21.83 4.68
N SER A 129 -4.37 22.34 3.87
CA SER A 129 -5.12 21.53 2.89
C SER A 129 -4.26 20.93 1.76
N SER A 130 -2.99 21.32 1.63
CA SER A 130 -2.04 20.81 0.62
C SER A 130 -0.80 20.13 1.19
N CYS A 131 -0.69 19.99 2.51
CA CYS A 131 0.50 19.38 3.13
C CYS A 131 0.49 17.85 2.92
N THR A 132 1.64 17.31 2.52
CA THR A 132 1.85 15.85 2.39
C THR A 132 3.12 15.46 3.13
N VAL A 133 3.17 14.24 3.66
CA VAL A 133 4.42 13.67 4.19
C VAL A 133 4.96 12.70 3.17
N GLN A 134 6.24 12.77 2.87
CA GLN A 134 6.96 11.79 2.07
C GLN A 134 7.78 10.91 3.00
N GLY A 135 7.57 9.60 2.93
CA GLY A 135 8.37 8.60 3.62
C GLY A 135 9.24 7.85 2.62
N GLU A 136 10.55 7.89 2.83
CA GLU A 136 11.50 7.02 2.14
C GLU A 136 11.83 5.85 3.06
N ILE A 137 11.58 4.63 2.60
CA ILE A 137 12.01 3.39 3.26
C ILE A 137 13.15 2.77 2.48
N LYS A 138 14.16 2.31 3.21
CA LYS A 138 15.21 1.43 2.71
C LYS A 138 15.34 0.22 3.61
N VAL A 139 15.69 -0.91 3.02
CA VAL A 139 16.12 -2.11 3.72
C VAL A 139 17.59 -2.30 3.42
N LEU A 140 18.41 -2.39 4.46
CA LEU A 140 19.85 -2.56 4.39
C LEU A 140 20.23 -3.99 4.80
N SER A 141 21.16 -4.60 4.08
CA SER A 141 21.81 -5.84 4.52
C SER A 141 22.83 -5.58 5.64
N ASN A 142 23.38 -6.65 6.22
CA ASN A 142 24.41 -6.59 7.27
C ASN A 142 25.64 -5.73 6.94
N ASN A 143 26.00 -5.60 5.66
CA ASN A 143 27.09 -4.75 5.17
C ASN A 143 26.65 -3.32 4.85
N ASN A 144 25.47 -2.89 5.32
CA ASN A 144 24.84 -1.60 5.06
C ASN A 144 24.53 -1.29 3.58
N SER A 145 24.55 -2.29 2.69
CA SER A 145 24.10 -2.11 1.30
C SER A 145 22.57 -2.04 1.22
N CYS A 146 22.05 -1.07 0.46
CA CYS A 146 20.61 -0.94 0.24
C CYS A 146 20.12 -2.06 -0.71
N VAL A 147 19.31 -2.98 -0.19
CA VAL A 147 18.80 -4.15 -0.93
C VAL A 147 17.35 -3.99 -1.38
N ALA A 148 16.60 -3.06 -0.81
CA ALA A 148 15.29 -2.66 -1.29
C ALA A 148 14.96 -1.23 -0.84
N SER A 149 14.12 -0.54 -1.59
CA SER A 149 13.60 0.77 -1.21
C SER A 149 12.17 1.00 -1.71
N SER A 150 11.51 1.99 -1.11
CA SER A 150 10.22 2.50 -1.55
C SER A 150 10.08 3.95 -1.13
N LEU A 151 9.46 4.74 -1.99
CA LEU A 151 9.13 6.13 -1.72
C LEU A 151 7.61 6.27 -1.77
N LYS A 152 7.02 6.72 -0.66
CA LYS A 152 5.57 6.87 -0.57
C LYS A 152 5.22 8.27 -0.07
N LYS A 153 4.29 8.93 -0.76
CA LYS A 153 3.63 10.13 -0.27
C LYS A 153 2.34 9.74 0.46
N PHE A 154 2.16 10.30 1.65
CA PHE A 154 0.98 10.17 2.49
C PHE A 154 0.21 11.49 2.45
N GLY A 155 -1.09 11.39 2.24
CA GLY A 155 -2.00 12.45 2.69
C GLY A 155 -2.00 12.48 4.21
N LEU A 156 -2.18 13.66 4.80
CA LEU A 156 -2.27 13.80 6.25
C LEU A 156 -3.65 13.32 6.73
N ALA A 157 -3.68 12.49 7.77
CA ALA A 157 -4.94 12.07 8.36
C ALA A 157 -5.54 13.20 9.22
N GLU A 158 -6.85 13.41 9.12
CA GLU A 158 -7.53 14.57 9.70
C GLU A 158 -7.92 14.35 11.16
N LYS A 159 -7.60 15.31 12.03
CA LYS A 159 -7.85 15.22 13.47
C LYS A 159 -9.33 15.30 13.88
N ASN A 160 -10.24 15.75 13.01
CA ASN A 160 -11.66 16.00 13.35
C ASN A 160 -12.66 15.54 12.27
N GLY A 161 -12.75 14.23 12.00
CA GLY A 161 -13.83 13.68 11.17
C GLY A 161 -13.61 12.29 10.56
N GLU A 162 -12.89 11.40 11.27
CA GLU A 162 -12.46 10.04 10.89
C GLU A 162 -11.11 9.95 10.12
N PRO A 163 -9.98 9.96 10.83
CA PRO A 163 -8.70 9.55 10.27
C PRO A 163 -8.63 8.02 10.18
N TYR A 164 -8.51 7.53 8.95
CA TYR A 164 -7.87 6.25 8.60
C TYR A 164 -6.76 5.86 9.59
N GLY A 165 -6.89 4.68 10.23
CA GLY A 165 -5.87 3.86 10.91
C GLY A 165 -4.69 4.53 11.65
N LYS A 166 -4.38 4.07 12.86
CA LYS A 166 -3.16 4.51 13.61
C LYS A 166 -1.84 4.24 12.86
N CYS A 167 -1.87 3.36 11.86
CA CYS A 167 -0.72 2.96 11.07
C CYS A 167 -1.04 2.90 9.57
N TYR A 168 0.01 2.97 8.74
CA TYR A 168 -0.03 2.74 7.30
C TYR A 168 0.91 1.61 6.89
N ASP A 169 0.47 0.83 5.90
CA ASP A 169 1.30 -0.12 5.20
C ASP A 169 2.07 0.60 4.08
N ILE A 170 3.40 0.45 4.08
CA ILE A 170 4.24 0.87 2.96
C ILE A 170 4.83 -0.37 2.32
N ILE A 171 4.38 -0.63 1.10
CA ILE A 171 4.82 -1.74 0.28
C ILE A 171 6.13 -1.35 -0.42
N LEU A 172 7.09 -2.26 -0.39
CA LEU A 172 8.35 -2.15 -1.11
C LEU A 172 8.10 -2.21 -2.62
N SER A 173 8.97 -1.58 -3.39
CA SER A 173 8.85 -1.56 -4.87
C SER A 173 8.89 -2.98 -5.44
N ASN A 174 9.67 -3.87 -4.81
CA ASN A 174 9.73 -5.30 -5.08
C ASN A 174 9.72 -6.07 -3.75
N LYS A 175 9.15 -7.28 -3.75
CA LYS A 175 9.34 -8.20 -2.62
C LYS A 175 10.83 -8.51 -2.46
N LEU A 176 11.33 -8.48 -1.24
CA LEU A 176 12.73 -8.78 -0.92
C LEU A 176 12.82 -10.12 -0.20
N ARG A 177 13.66 -11.04 -0.68
CA ARG A 177 13.99 -12.24 0.08
C ARG A 177 14.87 -11.86 1.27
N ILE A 178 14.43 -12.23 2.47
CA ILE A 178 15.20 -12.13 3.70
C ILE A 178 15.66 -13.54 4.04
N SER A 179 16.97 -13.75 4.10
CA SER A 179 17.53 -15.04 4.48
C SER A 179 17.35 -15.29 5.97
N ALA A 180 17.08 -16.54 6.34
CA ALA A 180 17.00 -16.98 7.72
C ALA A 180 18.25 -16.55 8.52
N ASN A 181 18.04 -16.03 9.72
CA ASN A 181 19.06 -15.69 10.70
C ASN A 181 20.12 -14.69 10.21
N GLN A 182 19.82 -13.91 9.17
CA GLN A 182 20.66 -12.80 8.72
C GLN A 182 20.10 -11.46 9.22
N LEU A 183 21.00 -10.56 9.61
CA LEU A 183 20.65 -9.22 10.07
C LEU A 183 20.29 -8.32 8.89
N TYR A 184 19.14 -7.67 8.99
CA TYR A 184 18.72 -6.59 8.10
C TYR A 184 18.30 -5.37 8.92
N THR A 185 18.34 -4.19 8.31
CA THR A 185 17.89 -2.94 8.94
C THR A 185 16.88 -2.23 8.05
N CYS A 186 15.69 -1.96 8.58
CA CYS A 186 14.73 -1.06 7.97
C CYS A 186 15.04 0.37 8.40
N THR A 187 15.08 1.31 7.47
CA THR A 187 15.25 2.74 7.73
C THR A 187 14.12 3.55 7.12
N LEU A 188 13.65 4.58 7.83
CA LEU A 188 12.55 5.43 7.44
C LEU A 188 12.96 6.89 7.66
N ARG A 189 12.91 7.67 6.59
CA ARG A 189 13.03 9.13 6.63
C ARG A 189 11.69 9.72 6.28
N MET A 190 11.11 10.51 7.19
CA MET A 190 9.85 11.21 6.97
C MET A 190 10.12 12.70 6.80
N GLU A 191 9.68 13.25 5.68
CA GLU A 191 9.82 14.66 5.35
C GLU A 191 8.45 15.26 5.07
N MET A 192 8.15 16.36 5.76
CA MET A 192 6.94 17.12 5.49
C MET A 192 7.18 18.00 4.26
N MET A 193 6.32 17.85 3.25
CA MET A 193 6.37 18.61 2.02
C MET A 193 5.47 19.85 2.16
N THR A 194 6.01 20.91 2.78
CA THR A 194 5.37 22.24 2.83
C THR A 194 6.40 23.35 2.66
N THR A 195 5.95 24.52 2.23
CA THR A 195 6.78 25.73 2.13
C THR A 195 7.08 26.38 3.48
N ASN A 196 6.35 26.00 4.53
CA ASN A 196 6.48 26.53 5.88
C ASN A 196 6.92 25.44 6.87
N SER A 197 7.69 25.83 7.89
CA SER A 197 8.08 24.94 8.99
C SER A 197 6.87 24.62 9.87
N VAL A 198 6.12 23.58 9.50
CA VAL A 198 4.96 23.11 10.23
C VAL A 198 5.35 21.92 11.10
N GLU A 199 5.09 22.03 12.40
CA GLU A 199 5.19 20.91 13.31
C GLU A 199 4.04 19.92 13.04
N TYR A 200 4.37 18.63 13.03
CA TYR A 200 3.38 17.58 12.89
C TYR A 200 3.58 16.50 13.94
N PHE A 201 2.51 15.74 14.18
CA PHE A 201 2.50 14.62 15.10
C PHE A 201 2.58 13.32 14.32
N CYS A 202 3.06 12.26 14.94
CA CYS A 202 2.96 10.93 14.38
C CYS A 202 2.49 9.96 15.46
N HIS A 203 1.78 8.92 15.03
CA HIS A 203 1.59 7.78 15.90
C HIS A 203 2.94 7.10 16.10
N VAL A 204 3.26 6.82 17.36
CA VAL A 204 4.48 6.18 17.81
C VAL A 204 4.08 4.93 18.59
N GLY A 205 4.65 3.79 18.24
CA GLY A 205 4.40 2.56 18.96
C GLY A 205 5.11 2.54 20.31
N ILE A 206 4.49 1.88 21.28
CA ILE A 206 4.98 1.70 22.64
C ILE A 206 4.82 0.25 23.10
N GLY A 207 5.51 -0.13 24.17
CA GLY A 207 5.47 -1.49 24.70
C GLY A 207 6.08 -2.48 23.71
N GLY A 208 7.23 -2.10 23.14
CA GLY A 208 7.92 -2.86 22.12
C GLY A 208 8.47 -4.19 22.62
N ALA A 209 8.17 -5.25 21.88
CA ALA A 209 8.67 -6.59 22.09
C ALA A 209 9.95 -6.79 21.27
N GLN A 210 11.02 -7.23 21.93
CA GLN A 210 12.27 -7.62 21.25
C GLN A 210 12.06 -8.83 20.35
N GLN A 211 11.08 -9.68 20.65
CA GLN A 211 10.76 -10.87 19.88
C GLN A 211 9.26 -10.94 19.63
N THR A 212 8.86 -11.32 18.42
CA THR A 212 7.48 -11.60 18.07
C THR A 212 7.41 -12.86 17.22
N ILE A 213 6.30 -13.57 17.28
CA ILE A 213 6.05 -14.76 16.46
C ILE A 213 4.80 -14.46 15.63
N SER A 214 4.95 -14.55 14.31
CA SER A 214 3.85 -14.36 13.38
C SER A 214 3.97 -15.42 12.29
N ASP A 215 2.88 -16.14 12.02
CA ASP A 215 2.80 -17.16 10.98
C ASP A 215 3.96 -18.19 11.01
N GLY A 216 4.29 -18.67 12.22
CA GLY A 216 5.36 -19.63 12.43
C GLY A 216 6.79 -19.09 12.20
N VAL A 217 6.95 -17.79 11.95
CA VAL A 217 8.24 -17.10 11.88
C VAL A 217 8.47 -16.32 13.17
N THR A 218 9.56 -16.65 13.85
CA THR A 218 10.09 -15.81 14.92
C THR A 218 10.89 -14.65 14.30
N PHE A 219 10.55 -13.42 14.70
CA PHE A 219 11.33 -12.22 14.42
C PHE A 219 11.99 -11.73 15.70
N ILE A 220 13.26 -11.35 15.59
CA ILE A 220 14.02 -10.74 16.69
C ILE A 220 14.44 -9.35 16.25
N PHE A 221 14.00 -8.32 16.97
CA PHE A 221 14.32 -6.92 16.72
C PHE A 221 15.48 -6.44 17.58
N GLN A 222 16.29 -5.53 17.04
CA GLN A 222 17.42 -4.92 17.70
C GLN A 222 17.46 -3.41 17.40
N ASN A 223 18.03 -2.65 18.34
CA ASN A 223 18.32 -1.24 18.11
C ASN A 223 19.29 -1.12 16.95
N SER A 224 18.98 -0.24 16.00
CA SER A 224 19.91 0.11 14.93
C SER A 224 20.75 1.32 15.34
N PRO A 225 22.08 1.28 15.18
CA PRO A 225 22.94 2.45 15.44
C PRO A 225 22.65 3.62 14.48
N SER A 226 21.95 3.37 13.36
CA SER A 226 21.54 4.40 12.41
C SER A 226 20.31 5.19 12.87
N SER A 227 19.61 4.74 13.91
CA SER A 227 18.39 5.40 14.39
C SER A 227 18.75 6.63 15.23
N ASN A 228 18.40 7.83 14.75
CA ASN A 228 18.58 9.09 15.47
C ASN A 228 17.26 9.87 15.68
N ALA A 229 16.13 9.30 15.26
CA ALA A 229 14.79 9.84 15.47
C ALA A 229 14.00 9.04 16.55
N GLY A 230 14.70 8.53 17.57
CA GLY A 230 14.08 7.91 18.75
C GLY A 230 13.55 6.47 18.57
N THR A 231 13.50 5.92 17.35
CA THR A 231 13.06 4.52 17.16
C THR A 231 14.05 3.54 17.76
N ASN A 232 13.54 2.64 18.60
CA ASN A 232 14.29 1.60 19.27
C ASN A 232 13.39 0.36 19.50
N ILE A 233 13.91 -0.65 20.20
CA ILE A 233 13.16 -1.90 20.49
C ILE A 233 11.91 -1.67 21.36
N ARG A 234 11.88 -0.63 22.20
CA ARG A 234 10.80 -0.34 23.15
C ARG A 234 9.71 0.56 22.56
N GLU A 235 10.09 1.49 21.70
CA GLU A 235 9.17 2.49 21.13
C GLU A 235 9.64 3.04 19.78
N GLY A 236 8.77 3.78 19.08
CA GLY A 236 9.11 4.46 17.84
C GLY A 236 8.27 4.06 16.62
N GLN A 237 8.88 4.20 15.45
CA GLN A 237 8.32 3.78 14.16
C GLN A 237 8.56 2.30 13.87
N PHE A 238 8.10 1.83 12.70
CA PHE A 238 8.08 0.41 12.31
C PHE A 238 7.24 -0.45 13.25
N ALA A 239 5.92 -0.22 13.24
CA ALA A 239 5.00 -0.98 14.08
C ALA A 239 4.95 -2.47 13.74
N GLY A 240 5.31 -2.83 12.50
CA GLY A 240 5.48 -4.22 12.10
C GLY A 240 6.14 -4.39 10.74
N LEU A 241 6.44 -5.64 10.42
CA LEU A 241 6.94 -6.07 9.11
C LEU A 241 5.84 -6.84 8.38
N ILE A 242 5.63 -6.54 7.10
CA ILE A 242 4.66 -7.23 6.25
C ILE A 242 5.42 -8.25 5.43
N PHE A 243 5.07 -9.53 5.55
CA PHE A 243 5.82 -10.61 4.92
C PHE A 243 4.94 -11.76 4.46
N ASP A 244 5.52 -12.63 3.64
CA ASP A 244 4.92 -13.88 3.17
C ASP A 244 5.92 -15.02 3.39
N THR A 245 5.40 -16.18 3.79
CA THR A 245 6.16 -17.41 4.04
C THR A 245 6.12 -18.36 2.84
N CYS A 246 5.24 -18.11 1.87
CA CYS A 246 5.09 -18.95 0.69
C CYS A 246 6.00 -18.44 -0.45
N CYS A 247 6.87 -19.33 -0.95
CA CYS A 247 7.26 -19.23 -2.36
C CYS A 247 6.01 -19.50 -3.18
N THR A 248 5.48 -18.49 -3.88
CA THR A 248 4.58 -18.77 -4.99
C THR A 248 5.36 -19.65 -5.95
N LYS A 249 5.07 -20.96 -5.96
CA LYS A 249 5.38 -21.80 -7.10
C LYS A 249 4.63 -21.20 -8.27
N GLU A 250 5.37 -20.60 -9.19
CA GLU A 250 4.85 -20.33 -10.52
C GLU A 250 4.52 -21.71 -11.12
N ASN A 251 3.23 -21.97 -11.26
CA ASN A 251 2.70 -23.07 -12.10
C ASN A 251 2.30 -22.47 -13.43
#